data_AF-A0A383AX79-F1
#
_entry.id   AF-A0A383AX79-F1
#
_cell.length_a   1.000
_cell.length_b   1.000
_cell.length_c   1.000
_cell.angle_alpha   90.00
_cell.angle_beta   90.00
_cell.angle_gamma   90.00
#
_symmetry.space_group_name_H-M   'P 1'
#
loop_
_entity.id
_entity.type
_entity.pdbx_description
1 polymer ?
#
loop_
_entity_poly.entity_id
_entity_poly.type
_entity_poly.pdbx_seq_one_letter_code
_entity_poly.pdbx_strand_id
1 'polypeptide(L)'
;MKQKHSVTAEKSNITFNSGDLAGLAGGAVTMELGETNVFVAVTAASKLRPDQNWFPLTVDYREKFAAGGRFPGGFFKREGRPSEKEILTCRL
;
A
#
# COMPACT_ATOMS: atom_id res chain seq x y z
N MET A 1 -14.07 -15.41 -7.52
CA MET A 1 -13.14 -16.25 -8.31
C MET A 1 -11.72 -15.86 -7.86
N LYS A 2 -11.09 -16.65 -6.98
CA LYS A 2 -9.77 -16.32 -6.39
C LYS A 2 -8.67 -16.69 -7.39
N GLN A 3 -8.47 -15.86 -8.39
CA GLN A 3 -7.33 -16.03 -9.28
C GLN A 3 -6.09 -15.46 -8.59
N LYS A 4 -5.25 -16.35 -8.06
CA LYS A 4 -3.94 -16.00 -7.54
C LYS A 4 -2.99 -15.83 -8.72
N HIS A 5 -2.37 -14.68 -8.83
CA HIS A 5 -1.46 -14.37 -9.94
C HIS A 5 -0.14 -13.92 -9.36
N SER A 6 0.93 -14.61 -9.74
CA SER A 6 2.31 -14.24 -9.41
C SER A 6 3.08 -14.03 -10.70
N VAL A 7 3.62 -12.85 -10.89
CA VAL A 7 4.40 -12.47 -12.07
C VAL A 7 5.68 -11.79 -11.64
N THR A 8 6.82 -12.27 -12.12
CA THR A 8 8.12 -11.67 -11.86
C THR A 8 8.59 -10.92 -13.11
N ALA A 9 8.94 -9.64 -12.95
CA ALA A 9 9.51 -8.83 -14.01
C ALA A 9 11.01 -9.14 -14.17
N GLU A 10 11.41 -9.74 -15.29
CA GLU A 10 12.79 -10.21 -15.54
C GLU A 10 13.86 -9.11 -15.47
N LYS A 11 13.52 -7.86 -15.82
CA LYS A 11 14.48 -6.75 -15.86
C LYS A 11 14.79 -6.16 -14.49
N SER A 12 13.82 -6.15 -13.59
CA SER A 12 13.90 -5.49 -12.29
C SER A 12 13.86 -6.47 -11.12
N ASN A 13 13.67 -7.78 -11.38
CA ASN A 13 13.47 -8.82 -10.37
C ASN A 13 12.38 -8.49 -9.34
N ILE A 14 11.36 -7.73 -9.77
CA ILE A 14 10.20 -7.41 -8.93
C ILE A 14 9.16 -8.50 -9.15
N THR A 15 8.70 -9.13 -8.06
CA THR A 15 7.60 -10.07 -8.06
C THR A 15 6.33 -9.36 -7.64
N PHE A 16 5.27 -9.52 -8.44
CA PHE A 16 3.93 -9.01 -8.17
C PHE A 16 3.03 -10.19 -7.86
N ASN A 17 2.41 -10.18 -6.68
CA ASN A 17 1.45 -11.18 -6.24
C ASN A 17 0.08 -10.53 -5.98
N SER A 18 -0.98 -11.06 -6.58
CA SER A 18 -2.35 -10.62 -6.36
C SER A 18 -3.26 -11.80 -6.03
N GLY A 19 -4.28 -11.56 -5.19
CA GLY A 19 -5.32 -12.54 -4.84
C GLY A 19 -5.12 -13.27 -3.50
N ASP A 20 -4.02 -13.01 -2.79
CA ASP A 20 -3.74 -13.59 -1.47
C ASP A 20 -4.33 -12.79 -0.30
N LEU A 21 -4.18 -11.47 -0.32
CA LEU A 21 -4.57 -10.55 0.76
C LEU A 21 -5.62 -9.55 0.29
N ALA A 22 -6.40 -9.02 1.25
CA ALA A 22 -7.40 -7.98 1.05
C ALA A 22 -8.39 -8.23 -0.12
N GLY A 23 -8.99 -9.42 -0.20
CA GLY A 23 -9.94 -9.78 -1.26
C GLY A 23 -11.26 -9.00 -1.31
N LEU A 24 -11.48 -8.06 -0.39
CA LEU A 24 -12.60 -7.12 -0.42
C LEU A 24 -12.22 -5.76 -1.03
N ALA A 25 -10.93 -5.49 -1.22
CA ALA A 25 -10.49 -4.28 -1.90
C ALA A 25 -10.82 -4.36 -3.40
N GLY A 26 -10.96 -3.21 -4.05
CA GLY A 26 -11.17 -3.14 -5.50
C GLY A 26 -9.96 -3.68 -6.29
N GLY A 27 -8.77 -3.52 -5.73
CA GLY A 27 -7.55 -4.19 -6.15
C GLY A 27 -6.57 -4.31 -4.99
N ALA A 28 -5.80 -5.40 -4.96
CA ALA A 28 -4.76 -5.63 -3.96
C ALA A 28 -3.56 -6.35 -4.61
N VAL A 29 -2.37 -5.81 -4.39
CA VAL A 29 -1.11 -6.34 -4.93
C VAL A 29 -0.04 -6.25 -3.85
N THR A 30 0.66 -7.35 -3.64
CA THR A 30 1.89 -7.44 -2.87
C THR A 30 3.06 -7.40 -3.85
N MET A 31 3.97 -6.46 -3.67
CA MET A 31 5.18 -6.30 -4.48
C MET A 31 6.40 -6.69 -3.66
N GLU A 32 7.27 -7.49 -4.25
CA GLU A 32 8.48 -7.98 -3.59
C GLU A 32 9.70 -7.69 -4.47
N LEU A 33 10.71 -7.09 -3.88
CA LEU A 33 12.03 -6.88 -4.48
C LEU A 33 13.09 -7.36 -3.49
N GLY A 34 13.65 -8.54 -3.76
CA GLY A 34 14.56 -9.20 -2.82
C GLY A 34 13.86 -9.47 -1.49
N GLU A 35 14.32 -8.85 -0.41
CA GLU A 35 13.75 -8.98 0.94
C GLU A 35 12.77 -7.85 1.29
N THR A 36 12.62 -6.84 0.43
CA THR A 36 11.69 -5.73 0.67
C THR A 36 10.32 -6.06 0.10
N ASN A 37 9.30 -5.98 0.95
CA ASN A 37 7.92 -6.21 0.57
C ASN A 37 7.07 -4.94 0.80
N VAL A 38 6.25 -4.59 -0.19
CA VAL A 38 5.27 -3.50 -0.12
C VAL A 38 3.90 -4.05 -0.50
N PHE A 39 2.91 -3.81 0.35
CA PHE A 39 1.53 -4.15 0.08
C PHE A 39 0.72 -2.91 -0.31
N VAL A 40 0.02 -2.98 -1.44
CA VAL A 40 -0.80 -1.89 -1.97
C VAL A 40 -2.23 -2.39 -2.15
N ALA A 41 -3.19 -1.64 -1.60
CA ALA A 41 -4.62 -1.88 -1.79
C ALA A 41 -5.31 -0.61 -2.29
N VAL A 42 -6.23 -0.78 -3.22
CA VAL A 42 -6.99 0.30 -3.83
C VAL A 42 -8.47 0.01 -3.70
N THR A 43 -9.24 1.02 -3.31
CA THR A 43 -10.70 0.97 -3.26
C THR A 43 -11.26 2.20 -3.95
N ALA A 44 -12.34 1.99 -4.71
CA ALA A 44 -13.05 3.04 -5.40
C ALA A 44 -14.54 2.92 -5.09
N ALA A 45 -15.20 4.06 -4.89
CA ALA A 45 -16.65 4.06 -4.75
C ALA A 45 -17.32 3.76 -6.10
N SER A 46 -18.32 2.88 -6.11
CA SER A 46 -19.06 2.54 -7.34
C SER A 46 -19.99 3.66 -7.81
N LYS A 47 -20.26 4.67 -6.97
CA LYS A 47 -21.15 5.80 -7.26
C LYS A 47 -20.48 7.11 -6.86
N LEU A 48 -20.68 8.12 -7.69
CA LEU A 48 -20.27 9.49 -7.39
C LEU A 48 -21.13 10.03 -6.23
N ARG A 49 -20.51 10.82 -5.35
CA ARG A 49 -21.27 11.57 -4.33
C ARG A 49 -22.04 12.70 -5.01
N PRO A 50 -23.28 13.02 -4.57
CA PRO A 50 -23.99 14.20 -5.04
C PRO A 50 -23.13 15.45 -4.78
N ASP A 51 -23.17 16.41 -5.70
CA ASP A 51 -22.46 17.69 -5.63
C ASP A 51 -20.91 17.61 -5.62
N GLN A 52 -20.34 16.49 -6.04
CA GLN A 52 -18.88 16.33 -6.18
C GLN A 52 -18.38 17.06 -7.43
N ASN A 53 -17.66 18.16 -7.25
CA ASN A 53 -17.10 19.00 -8.33
C ASN A 53 -15.58 18.81 -8.58
N TRP A 54 -14.92 17.93 -7.81
CA TRP A 54 -13.47 17.63 -7.93
C TRP A 54 -13.23 16.12 -7.78
N PHE A 55 -12.06 15.63 -8.16
CA PHE A 55 -11.72 14.20 -8.06
C PHE A 55 -11.07 13.86 -6.69
N PRO A 56 -11.79 13.16 -5.78
CA PRO A 56 -11.29 12.89 -4.44
C PRO A 56 -10.37 11.67 -4.44
N LEU A 57 -9.09 11.90 -4.76
CA LEU A 57 -8.05 10.89 -4.65
C LEU A 57 -7.25 11.10 -3.36
N THR A 58 -7.10 10.03 -2.59
CA THR A 58 -6.22 9.99 -1.42
C THR A 58 -5.21 8.88 -1.61
N VAL A 59 -3.93 9.19 -1.38
CA VAL A 59 -2.83 8.24 -1.39
C VAL A 59 -2.17 8.28 -0.02
N ASP A 60 -2.21 7.14 0.67
CA ASP A 60 -1.62 6.98 2.00
C ASP A 60 -0.49 5.95 1.94
N TYR A 61 0.74 6.42 2.12
CA TYR A 61 1.94 5.60 2.25
C TYR A 61 2.36 5.55 3.72
N ARG A 62 2.62 4.34 4.22
CA ARG A 62 2.94 4.10 5.63
C ARG A 62 4.09 3.10 5.77
N GLU A 63 5.12 3.51 6.50
CA GLU A 63 6.24 2.64 6.87
C GLU A 63 6.00 2.08 8.27
N LYS A 64 5.88 0.76 8.40
CA LYS A 64 5.78 0.10 9.70
C LYS A 64 7.17 -0.10 10.29
N PHE A 65 7.36 0.21 11.58
CA PHE A 65 8.65 -0.01 12.24
C PHE A 65 9.05 -1.49 12.28
N ALA A 66 8.05 -2.37 12.32
CA ALA A 66 8.23 -3.82 12.23
C ALA A 66 8.94 -4.26 10.93
N ALA A 67 8.78 -3.52 9.82
CA ALA A 67 9.48 -3.82 8.57
C ALA A 67 11.00 -3.67 8.68
N GLY A 68 11.47 -2.80 9.58
CA GLY A 68 12.90 -2.66 9.92
C GLY A 68 13.33 -3.46 11.15
N GLY A 69 12.47 -4.31 11.71
CA GLY A 69 12.75 -5.07 12.93
C GLY A 69 12.92 -4.22 14.19
N ARG A 70 12.31 -3.02 14.24
CA ARG A 70 12.45 -2.08 15.35
C ARG A 70 11.12 -1.81 16.04
N PHE A 71 11.18 -1.45 17.32
CA PHE A 71 10.03 -0.91 18.04
C PHE A 71 9.93 0.60 17.83
N PRO A 72 8.71 1.19 17.75
CA PRO A 72 8.55 2.63 17.67
C PRO A 72 9.17 3.32 18.89
N GLY A 73 9.99 4.35 18.67
CA GLY A 73 10.74 5.03 19.72
C GLY A 73 9.89 5.89 20.67
N GLY A 74 8.71 6.34 20.25
CA GLY A 74 7.86 7.28 21.01
C GLY A 74 7.21 6.70 22.28
N PHE A 75 6.60 7.57 23.08
CA PHE A 75 5.91 7.21 24.33
C PHE A 75 4.81 6.15 24.11
N PHE A 76 3.98 6.34 23.08
CA PHE A 76 2.86 5.45 22.76
C PHE A 76 3.25 4.12 22.09
N LYS A 77 4.54 3.93 21.75
CA LYS A 77 5.06 2.70 21.11
C LYS A 77 4.27 2.23 19.88
N ARG A 78 3.68 3.17 19.13
CA ARG A 78 2.88 2.93 17.92
C ARG A 78 3.20 3.95 16.83
N GLU A 79 3.02 3.58 15.57
CA GLU A 79 3.08 4.50 14.43
C GLU A 79 2.09 5.66 14.64
N GLY A 80 2.61 6.88 14.60
CA GLY A 80 1.86 8.11 14.83
C GLY A 80 1.44 8.79 13.53
N ARG A 81 1.53 10.12 13.49
CA ARG A 81 1.32 10.89 12.24
C ARG A 81 2.34 10.49 11.16
N PRO A 82 2.01 10.62 9.87
CA PRO A 82 2.98 10.47 8.80
C PRO A 82 4.19 11.37 9.00
N SER A 83 5.37 10.78 8.83
CA SER A 83 6.65 11.48 8.77
C SER A 83 6.79 12.24 7.46
N GLU A 84 7.74 13.17 7.40
CA GLU A 84 8.05 13.92 6.18
C GLU A 84 8.36 12.99 5.00
N LYS A 85 9.15 11.94 5.23
CA LYS A 85 9.45 10.92 4.22
C LYS A 85 8.18 10.25 3.70
N GLU A 86 7.28 9.84 4.59
CA GLU A 86 6.02 9.20 4.17
C GLU A 86 5.15 10.16 3.35
N ILE A 87 5.07 11.44 3.76
CA ILE A 87 4.30 12.48 3.05
C ILE A 87 4.89 12.74 1.66
N LEU A 88 6.22 12.81 1.54
CA LEU A 88 6.89 13.00 0.26
C LEU A 88 6.66 11.80 -0.65
N THR A 89 6.77 10.57 -0.13
CA THR A 89 6.51 9.35 -0.90
C THR A 89 5.06 9.26 -1.37
N CYS A 90 4.07 9.75 -0.60
CA CYS A 90 2.69 9.85 -1.09
C CYS A 90 2.53 10.77 -2.32
N ARG A 91 3.45 11.71 -2.53
CA ARG A 91 3.36 12.75 -3.58
C ARG A 91 4.25 12.47 -4.79
N LEU A 92 5.11 11.46 -4.72
CA LEU A 92 5.96 10.99 -5.83
C LEU A 92 5.13 10.21 -6.85
#